data_AF-A0A5C6BG36-F1
#
_entry.id   AF-A0A5C6BG36-F1
#
_cell.length_a   1.000
_cell.length_b   1.000
_cell.length_c   1.000
_cell.angle_alpha   90.00
_cell.angle_beta   90.00
_cell.angle_gamma   90.00
#
_symmetry.space_group_name_H-M   'P 1'
#
loop_
_entity.id
_entity.type
_entity.pdbx_description
1 polymer ?
#
loop_
_entity_poly.entity_id
_entity_poly.type
_entity_poly.pdbx_seq_one_letter_code
_entity_poly.pdbx_strand_id
1 'polypeptide(L)'
;MSFFKNYLERHQHPGNQFLHLIGLPITFALPVYFLVHHNWQWALGAFIAGYALQFLGHAIEGNDAGEMIVVKKLLGKPYIAVVPRSKESKFDD
;
A
#
# COMPACT_ATOMS: atom_id res chain seq x y z
N MET A 1 -5.38 9.00 17.12
CA MET A 1 -4.29 8.00 17.22
C MET A 1 -4.57 6.67 16.49
N SER A 2 -5.74 6.43 15.87
CA SER A 2 -6.06 5.14 15.21
C SER A 2 -5.40 4.94 13.85
N PHE A 3 -5.24 5.98 13.03
CA PHE A 3 -4.72 5.84 11.66
C PHE A 3 -3.33 5.21 11.61
N PHE A 4 -2.39 5.73 12.42
CA PHE A 4 -1.02 5.23 12.42
C PHE A 4 -0.92 3.79 12.96
N LYS A 5 -1.74 3.44 13.96
CA LYS A 5 -1.87 2.06 14.44
C LYS A 5 -2.37 1.14 13.34
N ASN A 6 -3.47 1.49 12.68
CA ASN A 6 -4.03 0.72 11.57
C ASN A 6 -3.04 0.59 10.40
N TYR A 7 -2.27 1.66 10.13
CA TYR A 7 -1.22 1.64 9.11
C TYR A 7 -0.14 0.63 9.48
N LEU A 8 0.43 0.71 10.70
CA LEU A 8 1.47 -0.22 11.16
C LEU A 8 0.99 -1.67 11.22
N GLU A 9 -0.27 -1.90 11.62
CA GLU A 9 -0.86 -3.24 11.63
C GLU A 9 -0.95 -3.86 10.24
N ARG A 10 -1.22 -3.05 9.20
CA ARG A 10 -1.32 -3.51 7.81
C ARG A 10 0.02 -3.54 7.07
N HIS A 11 1.03 -2.83 7.57
CA HIS A 11 2.34 -2.71 6.94
C HIS A 11 3.42 -3.11 7.95
N GLN A 12 3.52 -4.40 8.18
CA GLN A 12 4.44 -4.98 9.16
C GLN A 12 5.80 -5.34 8.55
N HIS A 13 5.84 -5.67 7.25
CA HIS A 13 7.06 -6.03 6.54
C HIS A 13 7.85 -4.76 6.13
N PRO A 14 9.15 -4.66 6.45
CA PRO A 14 9.94 -3.46 6.14
C PRO A 14 10.01 -3.17 4.63
N GLY A 15 10.01 -4.20 3.79
CA GLY A 15 9.91 -4.04 2.33
C GLY A 15 8.60 -3.40 1.87
N ASN A 16 7.47 -3.71 2.51
CA ASN A 16 6.18 -3.09 2.21
C ASN A 16 6.21 -1.60 2.62
N GLN A 17 6.70 -1.31 3.82
CA GLN A 17 6.87 0.06 4.30
C GLN A 17 7.79 0.90 3.40
N PHE A 18 8.92 0.34 2.97
CA PHE A 18 9.88 1.02 2.10
C PHE A 18 9.28 1.32 0.71
N LEU A 19 8.60 0.34 0.12
CA LEU A 19 7.95 0.53 -1.17
C LEU A 19 6.81 1.56 -1.09
N HIS A 20 6.08 1.64 0.02
CA HIS A 20 5.09 2.70 0.25
C HIS A 20 5.73 4.06 0.47
N LEU A 21 6.83 4.14 1.21
CA LEU A 21 7.55 5.39 1.44
C LEU A 21 7.98 6.06 0.12
N ILE A 22 8.37 5.25 -0.88
CA ILE A 22 8.74 5.74 -2.22
C ILE A 22 7.51 5.86 -3.12
N GLY A 23 6.63 4.86 -3.11
CA GLY A 23 5.46 4.77 -3.98
C GLY A 23 4.46 5.90 -3.76
N LEU A 24 4.21 6.31 -2.51
CA LEU A 24 3.25 7.38 -2.19
C LEU A 24 3.63 8.74 -2.82
N PRO A 25 4.86 9.26 -2.64
CA PRO A 25 5.31 10.47 -3.35
C PRO A 25 5.24 10.33 -4.88
N ILE A 26 5.61 9.17 -5.43
CA ILE A 26 5.55 8.94 -6.88
C ILE A 26 4.10 8.93 -7.39
N THR A 27 3.14 8.40 -6.62
CA THR A 27 1.73 8.36 -7.02
C THR A 27 1.02 9.71 -6.84
N PHE A 28 1.35 10.50 -5.82
CA PHE A 28 0.58 11.70 -5.49
C PHE A 28 1.30 13.02 -5.73
N ALA A 29 2.62 13.09 -5.53
CA ALA A 29 3.37 14.35 -5.70
C ALA A 29 3.84 14.53 -7.15
N LEU A 30 4.45 13.51 -7.74
CA LEU A 30 4.98 13.61 -9.12
C LEU A 30 3.90 13.86 -10.18
N PRO A 31 2.70 13.25 -10.14
CA PRO A 31 1.68 13.52 -11.14
C PRO A 31 1.18 14.95 -11.07
N VAL A 32 1.02 15.50 -9.86
CA VAL A 32 0.66 16.92 -9.67
C VAL A 32 1.75 17.81 -10.26
N TYR A 33 3.02 17.54 -9.95
CA TYR A 33 4.15 18.26 -10.54
C TYR A 33 4.12 18.23 -12.07
N PHE A 34 3.98 17.05 -12.68
CA PHE A 34 3.98 16.93 -14.13
C PHE A 34 2.74 17.55 -14.79
N LEU A 35 1.57 17.47 -14.17
CA LEU A 35 0.34 18.10 -14.69
C LEU A 35 0.43 19.62 -14.67
N VAL A 36 1.00 20.22 -13.63
CA VAL A 36 1.25 21.68 -13.56
C VAL A 36 2.22 22.13 -14.67
N HIS A 37 3.13 21.25 -15.10
CA HIS A 37 4.05 21.50 -16.22
C HIS A 37 3.52 20.98 -17.57
N HIS A 38 2.20 20.75 -17.68
CA HIS A 38 1.52 20.29 -18.91
C HIS A 38 2.06 18.97 -19.49
N ASN A 39 2.67 18.13 -18.67
CA ASN A 39 3.34 16.91 -19.09
C ASN A 39 2.57 15.65 -18.66
N TRP A 40 1.38 15.48 -19.24
CA TRP A 40 0.42 14.45 -18.80
C TRP A 40 0.93 13.01 -18.95
N GLN A 41 1.81 12.73 -19.91
CA GLN A 41 2.37 11.39 -20.12
C GLN A 41 3.23 10.96 -18.93
N TRP A 42 4.07 11.87 -18.43
CA TRP A 42 4.89 11.61 -17.24
C TRP A 42 4.03 11.59 -15.97
N ALA A 43 2.96 12.38 -15.91
CA ALA A 43 2.01 12.29 -14.80
C ALA A 43 1.33 10.92 -14.72
N LEU A 44 0.85 10.41 -15.86
CA LEU A 44 0.24 9.09 -15.95
C LEU A 44 1.27 7.98 -15.64
N GLY A 45 2.48 8.10 -16.20
CA GLY A 45 3.57 7.17 -15.94
C GLY A 45 3.94 7.10 -14.46
N ALA A 46 4.08 8.25 -13.80
CA ALA A 46 4.35 8.32 -12.37
C ALA A 46 3.20 7.73 -11.53
N PHE A 47 1.94 8.04 -11.87
CA PHE A 47 0.79 7.48 -11.18
C PHE A 47 0.77 5.94 -11.23
N ILE A 48 0.95 5.36 -12.43
CA ILE A 48 0.98 3.90 -12.62
C ILE A 48 2.19 3.28 -11.90
N ALA A 49 3.38 3.85 -12.08
CA ALA A 49 4.61 3.31 -11.48
C ALA A 49 4.57 3.35 -9.94
N GLY A 50 4.09 4.45 -9.37
CA GLY A 50 3.95 4.57 -7.92
C GLY A 50 2.95 3.56 -7.36
N TYR A 51 1.80 3.37 -8.03
CA TYR A 51 0.85 2.33 -7.64
C TYR A 51 1.46 0.93 -7.74
N ALA A 52 2.21 0.63 -8.81
CA ALA A 52 2.87 -0.66 -8.97
C ALA A 52 3.81 -0.98 -7.80
N LEU A 53 4.57 0.01 -7.31
CA LEU A 53 5.43 -0.15 -6.13
C LEU A 53 4.61 -0.47 -4.87
N GLN A 54 3.52 0.26 -4.64
CA GLN A 54 2.65 0.05 -3.49
C GLN A 54 1.98 -1.34 -3.52
N PHE A 55 1.49 -1.75 -4.68
CA PHE A 55 0.93 -3.10 -4.88
C PHE A 55 1.97 -4.19 -4.69
N LEU A 56 3.21 -3.98 -5.15
CA LEU A 56 4.31 -4.90 -4.90
C LEU A 56 4.63 -5.01 -3.41
N GLY A 57 4.58 -3.90 -2.67
CA GLY A 57 4.71 -3.89 -1.21
C GLY A 57 3.66 -4.77 -0.53
N HIS A 58 2.40 -4.62 -0.93
CA HIS A 58 1.29 -5.45 -0.44
C HIS A 58 1.43 -6.92 -0.84
N ALA A 59 1.92 -7.20 -2.04
CA ALA A 59 2.20 -8.58 -2.48
C ALA A 59 3.31 -9.22 -1.63
N ILE A 60 4.35 -8.47 -1.25
CA ILE A 60 5.41 -8.92 -0.34
C ILE A 60 4.87 -9.13 1.08
N GLU A 61 3.98 -8.25 1.56
CA GLU A 61 3.32 -8.43 2.85
C GLU A 61 2.39 -9.65 2.88
N GLY A 62 1.73 -9.94 1.75
CA GLY A 62 0.72 -10.98 1.63
C GLY A 62 -0.71 -10.52 1.96
N ASN A 63 -0.98 -9.21 1.95
CA ASN A 63 -2.32 -8.65 2.16
C ASN A 63 -2.83 -7.87 0.94
N ASP A 64 -4.13 -7.57 0.96
CA ASP A 64 -4.78 -6.75 -0.06
C ASP A 64 -4.53 -5.26 0.20
N ALA A 65 -4.18 -4.55 -0.88
CA ALA A 65 -4.16 -3.09 -0.88
C ALA A 65 -5.56 -2.52 -0.57
N GLY A 66 -5.62 -1.30 -0.03
CA GLY A 66 -6.87 -0.69 0.44
C GLY A 66 -7.96 -0.64 -0.65
N GLU A 67 -7.58 -0.27 -1.86
CA GLU A 67 -8.44 -0.20 -3.04
C GLU A 67 -9.00 -1.57 -3.40
N MET A 68 -8.17 -2.60 -3.33
CA MET A 68 -8.59 -3.99 -3.59
C MET A 68 -9.54 -4.50 -2.52
N ILE A 69 -9.33 -4.12 -1.26
CA ILE A 69 -10.29 -4.42 -0.18
C ILE A 69 -11.65 -3.79 -0.48
N VAL A 70 -11.68 -2.51 -0.88
CA VAL A 70 -12.94 -1.83 -1.23
C VAL A 70 -13.63 -2.54 -2.39
N VAL A 71 -12.90 -2.84 -3.48
CA VAL A 71 -13.45 -3.54 -4.65
C VAL A 71 -13.96 -4.94 -4.27
N LYS A 72 -13.18 -5.74 -3.53
CA LYS A 72 -13.57 -7.07 -3.09
C LYS A 72 -14.80 -7.02 -2.18
N LYS A 73 -14.86 -6.06 -1.26
CA LYS A 73 -16.00 -5.85 -0.38
C LYS A 73 -17.27 -5.51 -1.15
N LEU A 74 -17.17 -4.63 -2.16
CA LEU A 74 -18.30 -4.29 -3.04
C LEU A 74 -18.78 -5.50 -3.86
N LEU A 75 -17.87 -6.40 -4.22
CA LEU A 75 -18.17 -7.63 -4.96
C LEU A 75 -18.54 -8.82 -4.05
N GLY A 76 -18.62 -8.64 -2.73
CA GLY A 76 -18.87 -9.73 -1.78
C GLY A 76 -17.78 -10.81 -1.73
N LYS A 77 -16.55 -10.50 -2.16
CA LYS A 77 -15.41 -11.43 -2.20
C LYS A 77 -14.59 -11.38 -0.91
N PRO A 78 -13.97 -12.49 -0.49
CA PRO A 78 -13.05 -12.49 0.65
C PRO A 78 -11.80 -11.63 0.36
N TYR A 79 -11.27 -10.99 1.39
CA TYR A 79 -10.06 -10.16 1.33
C TYR A 79 -9.21 -10.36 2.58
N ILE A 80 -7.92 -10.03 2.50
CA ILE A 80 -6.96 -10.10 3.59
C ILE A 80 -6.51 -8.67 3.92
N ALA A 81 -6.91 -8.13 5.08
CA ALA A 81 -6.49 -6.78 5.47
C ALA A 81 -5.15 -6.76 6.22
N VAL A 82 -4.94 -7.72 7.10
CA VAL A 82 -3.77 -7.88 7.96
C VAL A 82 -3.34 -9.34 7.89
N VAL A 83 -2.05 -9.59 7.72
CA VAL A 83 -1.49 -10.94 7.76
C VAL A 83 -1.20 -11.31 9.21
N PRO A 84 -1.71 -12.43 9.74
CA PRO A 84 -1.34 -12.90 11.08
C PRO A 84 0.15 -13.26 11.10
N ARG A 85 0.91 -12.70 12.05
CA ARG A 85 2.34 -13.02 12.22
C ARG A 85 2.47 -13.95 13.42
N SER A 86 3.19 -15.06 13.26
CA SER A 86 3.32 -16.14 14.25
C SER A 86 4.02 -15.79 15.57
N LYS A 87 4.26 -14.51 15.86
CA LYS A 87 4.89 -14.05 17.11
C LYS A 87 3.85 -13.66 18.16
N GLU A 88 2.92 -14.56 18.41
CA GLU A 88 2.32 -14.81 19.73
C GLU A 88 2.54 -16.30 20.02
N SER A 89 3.80 -16.71 20.07
CA SER A 89 4.19 -17.94 20.73
C SER A 89 5.53 -17.69 21.42
N LYS A 90 5.54 -18.00 22.72
CA LYS A 90 6.67 -17.90 23.68
C LYS A 90 6.86 -16.54 24.37
N PHE A 91 5.93 -16.20 25.25
CA PHE A 91 6.24 -15.62 26.57
C PHE A 91 5.02 -15.76 27.48
N ASP A 92 4.62 -17.01 27.74
CA ASP A 92 3.85 -17.40 28.92
C ASP A 92 4.36 -18.81 29.28
N ASP A 93 4.92 -18.91 30.50
CA ASP A 93 5.47 -20.05 31.26
C ASP A 93 6.82 -20.69 30.85
#